data_AF-A0A010RX48-F1
#
_entry.id   AF-A0A010RX48-F1
#
_cell.length_a   1.000
_cell.length_b   1.000
_cell.length_c   1.000
_cell.angle_alpha   90.00
_cell.angle_beta   90.00
_cell.angle_gamma   90.00
#
_symmetry.space_group_name_H-M   'P 1'
#
loop_
_entity.id
_entity.type
_entity.pdbx_description
1 polymer ?
#
loop_
_entity_poly.entity_id
_entity_poly.type
_entity_poly.pdbx_seq_one_letter_code
_entity_poly.pdbx_strand_id
1 'polypeptide(L)'
;MRTRSTTQTANPSSTPTKRSHNGSDYTYFDELKAKRKTRRKPSSITKKATDKRAPKSMKKKNENGLLDFRTKPTDDKLVSSPPSAKKFSEKKFAAWSQHAQSSPYPDFLRPTHDECRVAYNILEGLHGDVIREVFADPDAPAQEYPYVMDALVVAALSQATSWNNAKRAMKNMKGVYGSPFNYEAIVEGGMEKLVDALRPGGMQNKKAKTLMQLLDDVKTRHGKWDLQHLFNATDEELVEEVVSY
;
A
#
# COMPACT_ATOMS: atom_id res chain seq x y z
N MET A 1 12.73 -0.05 -26.64
CA MET A 1 11.81 1.03 -27.06
C MET A 1 10.64 0.44 -27.85
N ARG A 2 9.48 0.29 -27.23
CA ARG A 2 8.22 -0.02 -27.92
C ARG A 2 7.13 0.84 -27.31
N THR A 3 6.59 1.73 -28.13
CA THR A 3 5.58 2.75 -27.80
C THR A 3 4.21 2.11 -27.62
N ARG A 4 3.48 2.48 -26.57
CA ARG A 4 2.09 2.05 -26.32
C ARG A 4 1.16 3.04 -27.02
N SER A 5 0.41 2.58 -28.02
CA SER A 5 -0.58 3.38 -28.77
C SER A 5 -1.99 3.18 -28.21
N THR A 6 -2.71 4.29 -28.13
CA THR A 6 -4.08 4.46 -27.66
C THR A 6 -5.08 4.26 -28.80
N THR A 7 -6.18 3.56 -28.57
CA THR A 7 -7.39 3.66 -29.39
C THR A 7 -8.63 3.79 -28.52
N GLN A 8 -9.42 4.80 -28.86
CA GLN A 8 -10.64 5.32 -28.25
C GLN A 8 -11.88 4.78 -29.01
N THR A 9 -13.08 5.07 -28.49
CA THR A 9 -14.45 4.93 -29.06
C THR A 9 -15.18 3.61 -28.72
N ALA A 10 -16.48 3.54 -28.40
CA ALA A 10 -17.55 4.51 -28.10
C ALA A 10 -18.69 3.78 -27.36
N ASN A 11 -19.46 4.51 -26.54
CA ASN A 11 -20.74 4.08 -25.94
C ASN A 11 -21.91 4.23 -26.93
N PRO A 12 -23.03 3.54 -26.68
CA PRO A 12 -24.28 4.30 -26.59
C PRO A 12 -25.18 3.95 -25.40
N SER A 13 -25.89 5.01 -25.03
CA SER A 13 -26.94 5.21 -24.04
C SER A 13 -28.10 4.21 -24.03
N SER A 14 -28.58 3.87 -22.83
CA SER A 14 -29.96 3.44 -22.60
C SER A 14 -30.55 4.11 -21.34
N THR A 15 -31.66 4.81 -21.53
CA THR A 15 -32.47 5.54 -20.53
C THR A 15 -33.18 4.63 -19.52
N PRO A 16 -33.49 5.10 -18.30
CA PRO A 16 -34.00 4.25 -17.22
C PRO A 16 -35.53 4.17 -17.19
N THR A 17 -36.05 2.96 -16.99
CA THR A 17 -37.49 2.70 -16.79
C THR A 17 -37.81 2.81 -15.29
N LYS A 18 -38.77 3.68 -14.94
CA LYS A 18 -39.30 3.85 -13.58
C LYS A 18 -39.97 2.57 -13.09
N ARG A 19 -39.51 2.03 -11.96
CA ARG A 19 -40.29 1.10 -11.11
C ARG A 19 -40.51 1.75 -9.75
N SER A 20 -41.78 2.05 -9.49
CA SER A 20 -42.34 2.45 -8.21
C SER A 20 -42.21 1.29 -7.22
N HIS A 21 -41.54 1.51 -6.08
CA HIS A 21 -41.67 0.66 -4.89
C HIS A 21 -41.79 1.55 -3.64
N ASN A 22 -42.70 1.12 -2.78
CA ASN A 22 -43.28 1.82 -1.65
C ASN A 22 -42.26 2.35 -0.64
N GLY A 23 -42.55 3.55 -0.13
CA GLY A 23 -41.83 4.17 0.96
C GLY A 23 -42.26 3.63 2.32
N SER A 24 -41.27 3.21 3.11
CA SER A 24 -41.28 3.25 4.57
C SER A 24 -39.93 2.77 5.11
N ASP A 25 -38.82 3.43 4.77
CA ASP A 25 -37.54 3.22 5.50
C ASP A 25 -36.48 4.33 5.30
N TYR A 26 -36.84 5.44 4.66
CA TYR A 26 -35.90 6.54 4.36
C TYR A 26 -35.64 7.50 5.53
N THR A 27 -36.37 7.39 6.65
CA THR A 27 -36.29 8.39 7.73
C THR A 27 -35.11 8.18 8.68
N TYR A 28 -34.52 6.98 8.73
CA TYR A 28 -33.37 6.70 9.61
C TYR A 28 -32.03 7.16 9.01
N PHE A 29 -31.87 7.07 7.69
CA PHE A 29 -30.60 7.34 7.01
C PHE A 29 -30.30 8.83 6.83
N ASP A 30 -31.34 9.67 6.66
CA ASP A 30 -31.16 11.13 6.59
C ASP A 30 -30.74 11.74 7.94
N GLU A 31 -31.16 11.14 9.05
CA GLU A 31 -30.84 11.61 10.40
C GLU A 31 -29.33 11.47 10.73
N LEU A 32 -28.69 10.41 10.23
CA LEU A 32 -27.25 10.16 10.41
C LEU A 32 -26.38 11.12 9.56
N LYS A 33 -26.85 11.51 8.37
CA LYS A 33 -26.19 12.52 7.53
C LYS A 33 -26.33 13.92 8.11
N ALA A 34 -27.46 14.26 8.73
CA ALA A 34 -27.69 15.55 9.37
C ALA A 34 -26.82 15.75 10.63
N LYS A 35 -26.62 14.71 11.45
CA LYS A 35 -25.82 14.78 12.69
C LYS A 35 -24.30 14.98 12.44
N ARG A 36 -23.78 14.64 11.26
CA ARG A 36 -22.36 14.88 10.90
C ARG A 36 -22.08 16.30 10.38
N LYS A 37 -23.10 17.06 9.96
CA LYS A 37 -22.92 18.41 9.38
C LYS A 37 -22.91 19.58 10.39
N THR A 38 -23.24 19.36 11.66
CA THR A 38 -23.41 20.46 12.64
C THR A 38 -22.32 20.61 13.70
N ARG A 39 -21.23 19.86 13.64
CA ARG A 39 -20.16 19.96 14.66
C ARG A 39 -18.81 20.33 14.07
N ARG A 40 -18.67 21.60 13.67
CA ARG A 40 -17.38 22.29 13.50
C ARG A 40 -17.56 23.81 13.42
N LYS A 41 -17.47 24.49 14.57
CA LYS A 41 -17.18 25.94 14.63
C LYS A 41 -15.68 26.13 14.95
N PRO A 42 -15.00 27.12 14.34
CA PRO A 42 -13.60 27.42 14.62
C PRO A 42 -13.50 28.37 15.82
N SER A 43 -12.55 28.14 16.72
CA SER A 43 -12.18 29.10 17.77
C SER A 43 -10.79 29.66 17.49
N SER A 44 -10.76 30.89 16.98
CA SER A 44 -9.65 31.82 17.08
C SER A 44 -9.62 32.48 18.47
N ILE A 45 -8.44 32.72 19.05
CA ILE A 45 -8.04 33.99 19.73
C ILE A 45 -6.58 33.91 20.26
N THR A 46 -5.78 34.80 19.67
CA THR A 46 -4.56 35.55 20.04
C THR A 46 -3.77 35.40 21.37
N LYS A 47 -2.44 35.25 21.19
CA LYS A 47 -1.22 35.94 21.74
C LYS A 47 -1.22 36.67 23.12
N LYS A 48 -0.25 36.31 23.98
CA LYS A 48 0.77 37.17 24.68
C LYS A 48 1.81 36.24 25.38
N ALA A 49 3.11 36.28 25.06
CA ALA A 49 4.22 37.02 25.71
C ALA A 49 4.33 36.71 27.23
N THR A 50 5.41 36.29 27.90
CA THR A 50 6.90 36.30 27.81
C THR A 50 7.41 35.14 28.71
N ASP A 51 8.58 34.52 28.58
CA ASP A 51 9.89 35.00 29.10
C ASP A 51 10.97 33.91 28.90
N LYS A 52 12.22 34.35 29.00
CA LYS A 52 13.50 33.80 28.57
C LYS A 52 14.00 32.59 29.37
N ARG A 53 14.67 31.64 28.68
CA ARG A 53 16.00 31.11 29.05
C ARG A 53 16.58 30.22 27.94
N ALA A 54 17.81 30.53 27.52
CA ALA A 54 18.69 29.70 26.69
C ALA A 54 19.97 29.38 27.51
N PRO A 55 21.00 28.72 26.95
CA PRO A 55 21.11 27.27 26.74
C PRO A 55 22.35 26.67 27.46
N LYS A 56 22.49 25.34 27.52
CA LYS A 56 23.76 24.67 27.90
C LYS A 56 24.19 23.60 26.88
N SER A 57 25.07 24.05 25.99
CA SER A 57 26.37 23.49 25.55
C SER A 57 26.76 22.00 25.80
N MET A 58 27.06 21.33 24.67
CA MET A 58 28.24 20.52 24.31
C MET A 58 28.66 19.24 25.07
N LYS A 59 28.75 18.14 24.30
CA LYS A 59 30.06 17.47 24.04
C LYS A 59 30.09 16.76 22.67
N LYS A 60 30.93 17.29 21.78
CA LYS A 60 31.45 16.67 20.55
C LYS A 60 32.73 15.91 20.92
N LYS A 61 33.02 14.77 20.28
CA LYS A 61 34.39 14.31 20.06
C LYS A 61 34.50 13.50 18.75
N ASN A 62 35.30 14.07 17.84
CA ASN A 62 36.15 13.56 16.74
C ASN A 62 35.93 12.13 16.23
N GLU A 63 35.72 11.88 14.94
CA GLU A 63 36.59 12.06 13.74
C GLU A 63 37.67 10.97 13.54
N ASN A 64 37.59 10.38 12.34
CA ASN A 64 38.60 9.72 11.50
C ASN A 64 39.02 8.27 11.79
N GLY A 65 38.77 7.42 10.78
CA GLY A 65 39.24 6.05 10.66
C GLY A 65 38.89 5.47 9.29
N LEU A 66 39.50 6.02 8.25
CA LEU A 66 39.63 5.43 6.91
C LEU A 66 40.31 4.06 7.04
N LEU A 67 39.65 2.97 6.61
CA LEU A 67 40.33 1.74 6.22
C LEU A 67 39.60 1.09 5.02
N ASP A 68 40.21 1.30 3.86
CA ASP A 68 40.23 0.42 2.70
C ASP A 68 40.44 -1.05 3.12
N PHE A 69 39.63 -1.98 2.60
CA PHE A 69 40.08 -3.33 2.27
C PHE A 69 39.19 -3.98 1.19
N ARG A 70 39.73 -3.94 -0.02
CA ARG A 70 40.01 -5.12 -0.88
C ARG A 70 38.84 -6.02 -1.30
N THR A 71 38.49 -5.88 -2.57
CA THR A 71 37.76 -6.85 -3.39
C THR A 71 38.50 -8.20 -3.51
N LYS A 72 37.76 -9.31 -3.38
CA LYS A 72 38.10 -10.65 -3.89
C LYS A 72 36.81 -11.44 -4.20
N PRO A 73 36.90 -12.47 -5.08
CA PRO A 73 35.98 -12.70 -6.18
C PRO A 73 34.73 -13.51 -5.82
N THR A 74 33.71 -13.35 -6.65
CA THR A 74 32.42 -14.04 -6.62
C THR A 74 32.56 -15.48 -7.09
N ASP A 75 32.27 -16.42 -6.19
CA ASP A 75 31.93 -17.80 -6.50
C ASP A 75 30.39 -17.94 -6.42
N ASP A 76 29.82 -18.56 -7.45
CA ASP A 76 28.38 -18.81 -7.59
C ASP A 76 27.86 -19.72 -6.46
N LYS A 77 27.06 -19.16 -5.55
CA LYS A 77 26.12 -19.90 -4.71
C LYS A 77 24.84 -19.10 -4.56
N LEU A 78 23.72 -19.75 -4.87
CA LEU A 78 22.34 -19.37 -4.53
C LEU A 78 22.30 -18.76 -3.11
N VAL A 79 22.26 -17.42 -3.03
CA VAL A 79 22.25 -16.72 -1.75
C VAL A 79 20.83 -16.69 -1.24
N SER A 80 20.55 -17.62 -0.34
CA SER A 80 19.33 -17.60 0.43
C SER A 80 19.34 -16.43 1.41
N SER A 81 18.20 -15.76 1.59
CA SER A 81 18.00 -14.63 2.51
C SER A 81 18.58 -14.90 3.92
N PRO A 82 19.00 -13.86 4.67
CA PRO A 82 19.62 -14.01 5.98
C PRO A 82 18.76 -14.87 6.94
N PRO A 83 19.39 -15.69 7.81
CA PRO A 83 18.69 -16.71 8.60
C PRO A 83 17.63 -16.17 9.57
N SER A 84 17.64 -14.87 9.89
CA SER A 84 16.59 -14.22 10.68
C SER A 84 15.32 -13.90 9.88
N ALA A 85 15.44 -13.60 8.59
CA ALA A 85 14.30 -13.33 7.72
C ALA A 85 13.52 -14.61 7.41
N LYS A 86 14.22 -15.73 7.14
CA LYS A 86 13.59 -17.05 6.92
C LYS A 86 12.75 -17.50 8.12
N LYS A 87 13.27 -17.36 9.34
CA LYS A 87 12.53 -17.69 10.56
C LYS A 87 11.25 -16.86 10.73
N PHE A 88 11.23 -15.64 10.21
CA PHE A 88 10.07 -14.76 10.31
C PHE A 88 9.00 -15.09 9.26
N SER A 89 9.41 -15.37 8.02
CA SER A 89 8.50 -15.81 6.95
C SER A 89 7.87 -17.17 7.28
N GLU A 90 8.67 -18.14 7.74
CA GLU A 90 8.18 -19.45 8.20
C GLU A 90 7.15 -19.31 9.31
N LYS A 91 7.39 -18.42 10.28
CA LYS A 91 6.44 -18.15 11.36
C LYS A 91 5.14 -17.52 10.87
N LYS A 92 5.22 -16.56 9.93
CA LYS A 92 4.01 -15.94 9.33
C LYS A 92 3.19 -16.97 8.57
N PHE A 93 3.86 -17.78 7.74
CA PHE A 93 3.21 -18.82 6.97
C PHE A 93 2.55 -19.86 7.88
N ALA A 94 3.27 -20.35 8.89
CA ALA A 94 2.72 -21.28 9.88
C ALA A 94 1.50 -20.72 10.63
N ALA A 95 1.51 -19.42 10.96
CA ALA A 95 0.35 -18.79 11.62
C ALA A 95 -0.86 -18.67 10.69
N TRP A 96 -0.64 -18.45 9.39
CA TRP A 96 -1.71 -18.40 8.40
C TRP A 96 -2.25 -19.80 8.09
N SER A 97 -1.37 -20.78 7.84
CA SER A 97 -1.73 -22.13 7.40
C SER A 97 -2.55 -22.90 8.44
N GLN A 98 -2.38 -22.61 9.73
CA GLN A 98 -3.20 -23.15 10.83
C GLN A 98 -4.71 -22.96 10.62
N HIS A 99 -5.12 -21.90 9.93
CA HIS A 99 -6.53 -21.54 9.76
C HIS A 99 -6.89 -21.22 8.30
N ALA A 100 -6.08 -21.68 7.34
CA ALA A 100 -6.31 -21.40 5.92
C ALA A 100 -7.61 -22.04 5.40
N GLN A 101 -7.93 -23.25 5.87
CA GLN A 101 -9.09 -24.02 5.39
C GLN A 101 -10.22 -24.15 6.42
N SER A 102 -10.03 -23.63 7.63
CA SER A 102 -10.99 -23.76 8.72
C SER A 102 -10.92 -22.58 9.69
N SER A 103 -12.09 -22.16 10.19
CA SER A 103 -12.19 -21.08 11.17
C SER A 103 -11.38 -21.38 12.45
N PRO A 104 -10.63 -20.39 12.98
CA PRO A 104 -10.05 -20.51 14.33
C PRO A 104 -11.10 -20.54 15.45
N TYR A 105 -12.36 -20.23 15.12
CA TYR A 105 -13.50 -20.23 16.04
C TYR A 105 -14.54 -21.26 15.57
N PRO A 106 -14.34 -22.57 15.84
CA PRO A 106 -15.19 -23.63 15.29
C PRO A 106 -16.65 -23.55 15.78
N ASP A 107 -16.87 -23.06 17.00
CA ASP A 107 -18.21 -22.92 17.58
C ASP A 107 -18.92 -21.61 17.18
N PHE A 108 -18.23 -20.72 16.45
CA PHE A 108 -18.78 -19.44 16.03
C PHE A 108 -19.37 -19.55 14.63
N LEU A 109 -20.63 -20.02 14.56
CA LEU A 109 -21.34 -20.32 13.30
C LEU A 109 -21.79 -19.09 12.48
N ARG A 110 -21.43 -17.87 12.90
CA ARG A 110 -21.88 -16.60 12.31
C ARG A 110 -20.66 -15.75 11.90
N PRO A 111 -20.77 -14.81 10.96
CA PRO A 111 -21.95 -14.52 10.13
C PRO A 111 -22.28 -15.64 9.15
N THR A 112 -23.56 -15.80 8.84
CA THR A 112 -23.97 -16.65 7.70
C THR A 112 -23.61 -15.95 6.39
N HIS A 113 -23.59 -16.69 5.27
CA HIS A 113 -23.36 -16.09 3.94
C HIS A 113 -24.37 -14.97 3.62
N ASP A 114 -25.65 -15.13 4.00
CA ASP A 114 -26.68 -14.11 3.79
C ASP A 114 -26.42 -12.86 4.61
N GLU A 115 -25.93 -13.01 5.85
CA GLU A 115 -25.52 -11.87 6.68
C GLU A 115 -24.28 -11.16 6.14
N CYS A 116 -23.30 -11.90 5.62
CA CYS A 116 -22.17 -11.31 4.91
C CYS A 116 -22.66 -10.46 3.72
N ARG A 117 -23.66 -10.95 2.98
CA ARG A 117 -24.27 -10.21 1.86
C ARG A 117 -25.02 -8.96 2.32
N VAL A 118 -25.77 -9.05 3.43
CA VAL A 118 -26.44 -7.88 4.02
C VAL A 118 -25.41 -6.84 4.47
N ALA A 119 -24.36 -7.26 5.17
CA ALA A 119 -23.27 -6.38 5.59
C ALA A 119 -22.58 -5.72 4.39
N TYR A 120 -22.29 -6.49 3.34
CA TYR A 120 -21.75 -5.97 2.08
C TYR A 120 -22.65 -4.90 1.48
N ASN A 121 -23.96 -5.16 1.33
CA ASN A 121 -24.91 -4.20 0.74
C ASN A 121 -24.98 -2.89 1.54
N ILE A 122 -24.93 -2.97 2.87
CA ILE A 122 -24.90 -1.78 3.74
C ILE A 122 -23.61 -0.99 3.51
N LEU A 123 -22.45 -1.65 3.51
CA LEU A 123 -21.16 -1.00 3.26
C LEU A 123 -21.11 -0.37 1.87
N GLU A 124 -21.60 -1.08 0.85
CA GLU A 124 -21.69 -0.61 -0.53
C GLU A 124 -22.58 0.63 -0.64
N GLY A 125 -23.77 0.61 -0.02
CA GLY A 125 -24.66 1.77 -0.01
C GLY A 125 -24.11 2.99 0.74
N LEU A 126 -23.29 2.78 1.78
CA LEU A 126 -22.70 3.85 2.58
C LEU A 126 -21.41 4.43 1.98
N HIS A 127 -20.60 3.59 1.34
CA HIS A 127 -19.22 3.93 0.98
C HIS A 127 -18.89 3.72 -0.51
N GLY A 128 -19.72 3.01 -1.27
CA GLY A 128 -19.43 2.63 -2.66
C GLY A 128 -19.10 3.82 -3.56
N ASP A 129 -19.88 4.90 -3.49
CA ASP A 129 -19.66 6.10 -4.33
C ASP A 129 -18.33 6.78 -4.00
N VAL A 130 -18.00 6.90 -2.72
CA VAL A 130 -16.73 7.49 -2.27
C VAL A 130 -15.56 6.63 -2.72
N ILE A 131 -15.69 5.30 -2.64
CA ILE A 131 -14.65 4.37 -3.10
C ILE A 131 -14.46 4.50 -4.62
N ARG A 132 -15.54 4.49 -5.40
CA ARG A 132 -15.49 4.69 -6.86
C ARG A 132 -14.83 6.00 -7.24
N GLU A 133 -15.16 7.10 -6.56
CA GLU A 133 -14.54 8.41 -6.79
C GLU A 133 -13.03 8.37 -6.48
N VAL A 134 -12.63 7.72 -5.39
CA VAL A 134 -11.22 7.59 -5.00
C VAL A 134 -10.39 6.83 -6.04
N PHE A 135 -10.96 5.78 -6.65
CA PHE A 135 -10.29 4.99 -7.68
C PHE A 135 -10.45 5.53 -9.11
N ALA A 136 -11.34 6.51 -9.32
CA ALA A 136 -11.44 7.25 -10.58
C ALA A 136 -10.36 8.35 -10.73
N ASP A 137 -9.63 8.67 -9.66
CA ASP A 137 -8.51 9.62 -9.67
C ASP A 137 -7.39 9.12 -10.60
N PRO A 138 -6.93 9.90 -11.61
CA PRO A 138 -5.85 9.49 -12.52
C PRO A 138 -4.51 9.22 -11.84
N ASP A 139 -4.31 9.77 -10.63
CA ASP A 139 -3.12 9.54 -9.80
C ASP A 139 -3.33 8.39 -8.78
N ALA A 140 -4.51 7.77 -8.72
CA ALA A 140 -4.72 6.56 -7.94
C ALA A 140 -4.20 5.33 -8.70
N PRO A 141 -3.66 4.33 -7.99
CA PRO A 141 -3.42 3.03 -8.58
C PRO A 141 -4.75 2.38 -8.99
N ALA A 142 -4.68 1.50 -9.98
CA ALA A 142 -5.85 0.78 -10.46
C ALA A 142 -6.51 0.00 -9.32
N GLN A 143 -7.85 -0.05 -9.32
CA GLN A 143 -8.62 -0.86 -8.37
C GLN A 143 -8.33 -2.36 -8.57
N GLU A 144 -8.09 -2.75 -9.83
CA GLU A 144 -7.62 -4.06 -10.22
C GLU A 144 -6.12 -3.97 -10.53
N TYR A 145 -5.32 -4.83 -9.91
CA TYR A 145 -3.88 -4.90 -10.18
C TYR A 145 -3.61 -5.97 -11.23
N PRO A 146 -3.30 -5.61 -12.50
CA PRO A 146 -2.99 -6.58 -13.54
C PRO A 146 -1.63 -7.25 -13.33
N TYR A 147 -0.77 -6.65 -12.50
CA TYR A 147 0.56 -7.16 -12.16
C TYR A 147 0.70 -7.36 -10.66
N VAL A 148 1.09 -8.57 -10.23
CA VAL A 148 1.26 -8.91 -8.81
C VAL A 148 2.31 -8.02 -8.15
N MET A 149 3.40 -7.73 -8.86
CA MET A 149 4.47 -6.88 -8.36
C MET A 149 3.96 -5.47 -8.00
N ASP A 150 3.13 -4.89 -8.86
CA ASP A 150 2.56 -3.56 -8.65
C ASP A 150 1.67 -3.55 -7.40
N ALA A 151 0.89 -4.61 -7.18
CA ALA A 151 0.08 -4.77 -5.98
C ALA A 151 0.93 -4.81 -4.70
N LEU A 152 2.04 -5.56 -4.70
CA LEU A 152 2.95 -5.63 -3.55
C LEU A 152 3.63 -4.28 -3.28
N VAL A 153 4.00 -3.55 -4.32
CA VAL A 153 4.57 -2.20 -4.19
C VAL A 153 3.56 -1.23 -3.60
N VAL A 154 2.31 -1.22 -4.08
CA VAL A 154 1.26 -0.38 -3.47
C VAL A 154 0.98 -0.80 -2.03
N ALA A 155 0.94 -2.09 -1.72
CA ALA A 155 0.81 -2.58 -0.36
C ALA A 155 1.95 -2.06 0.54
N ALA A 156 3.21 -2.15 0.10
CA ALA A 156 4.36 -1.62 0.85
C ALA A 156 4.26 -0.10 1.09
N LEU A 157 3.81 0.68 0.09
CA LEU A 157 3.69 2.14 0.18
C LEU A 157 2.50 2.62 1.03
N SER A 158 1.44 1.82 1.14
CA SER A 158 0.20 2.13 1.86
C SER A 158 0.23 1.73 3.34
N GLN A 159 1.19 0.90 3.76
CA GLN A 159 1.36 0.51 5.16
C GLN A 159 1.58 1.72 6.09
N ALA A 160 0.99 1.64 7.28
CA ALA A 160 1.13 2.59 8.39
C ALA A 160 0.94 4.07 7.97
N THR A 161 0.05 4.34 7.01
CA THR A 161 -0.21 5.69 6.51
C THR A 161 -1.66 5.83 6.01
N SER A 162 -2.05 7.05 5.64
CA SER A 162 -3.34 7.29 4.99
C SER A 162 -3.25 7.08 3.48
N TRP A 163 -4.38 6.80 2.83
CA TRP A 163 -4.42 6.69 1.36
C TRP A 163 -3.93 7.95 0.65
N ASN A 164 -4.26 9.13 1.17
CA ASN A 164 -3.78 10.42 0.65
C ASN A 164 -2.25 10.54 0.70
N ASN A 165 -1.61 9.99 1.73
CA ASN A 165 -0.15 9.96 1.83
C ASN A 165 0.46 8.99 0.82
N ALA A 166 -0.15 7.82 0.64
CA ALA A 166 0.28 6.84 -0.37
C ALA A 166 0.19 7.42 -1.78
N LYS A 167 -0.95 8.05 -2.14
CA LYS A 167 -1.11 8.74 -3.44
C LYS A 167 -0.08 9.84 -3.65
N ARG A 168 0.21 10.66 -2.64
CA ARG A 168 1.26 11.70 -2.73
C ARG A 168 2.65 11.11 -2.99
N ALA A 169 3.00 10.01 -2.31
CA ALA A 169 4.26 9.33 -2.57
C ALA A 169 4.33 8.75 -3.99
N MET A 170 3.31 8.01 -4.43
CA MET A 170 3.25 7.42 -5.77
C MET A 170 3.28 8.49 -6.88
N LYS A 171 2.57 9.61 -6.69
CA LYS A 171 2.61 10.77 -7.59
C LYS A 171 4.01 11.37 -7.66
N ASN A 172 4.70 11.50 -6.53
CA ASN A 172 6.07 12.03 -6.53
C ASN A 172 7.04 11.05 -7.20
N MET A 173 6.90 9.74 -6.96
CA MET A 173 7.66 8.71 -7.66
C MET A 173 7.43 8.75 -9.18
N LYS A 174 6.19 8.98 -9.63
CA LYS A 174 5.88 9.19 -11.05
C LYS A 174 6.65 10.39 -11.63
N GLY A 175 6.75 11.49 -10.88
CA GLY A 175 7.56 12.65 -11.30
C GLY A 175 9.07 12.36 -11.34
N VAL A 176 9.59 11.58 -10.40
CA VAL A 176 11.04 11.30 -10.24
C VAL A 176 11.54 10.17 -11.17
N TYR A 177 10.73 9.14 -11.38
CA TYR A 177 11.09 7.90 -12.07
C TYR A 177 10.25 7.63 -13.33
N GLY A 178 9.30 8.50 -13.67
CA GLY A 178 8.32 8.33 -14.75
C GLY A 178 7.12 7.45 -14.35
N SER A 179 7.28 6.55 -13.38
CA SER A 179 6.21 5.71 -12.81
C SER A 179 6.64 5.18 -11.44
N PRO A 180 5.72 4.98 -10.47
CA PRO A 180 6.02 4.24 -9.24
C PRO A 180 6.38 2.76 -9.51
N PHE A 181 6.09 2.26 -10.72
CA PHE A 181 6.37 0.90 -11.16
C PHE A 181 7.57 0.81 -12.13
N ASN A 182 8.36 1.88 -12.27
CA ASN A 182 9.60 1.84 -13.03
C ASN A 182 10.74 1.29 -12.17
N TYR A 183 10.73 -0.01 -11.94
CA TYR A 183 11.63 -0.70 -11.02
C TYR A 183 13.12 -0.52 -11.35
N GLU A 184 13.46 -0.50 -12.65
CA GLU A 184 14.82 -0.26 -13.13
C GLU A 184 15.32 1.11 -12.67
N ALA A 185 14.57 2.18 -12.96
CA ALA A 185 14.94 3.53 -12.56
C ALA A 185 14.97 3.74 -11.03
N ILE A 186 14.14 3.00 -10.29
CA ILE A 186 14.12 3.04 -8.82
C ILE A 186 15.40 2.42 -8.26
N VAL A 187 15.78 1.23 -8.72
CA VAL A 187 16.98 0.51 -8.24
C VAL A 187 18.25 1.24 -8.68
N GLU A 188 18.36 1.66 -9.95
CA GLU A 188 19.48 2.46 -10.44
C GLU A 188 19.63 3.80 -9.70
N GLY A 189 18.51 4.41 -9.32
CA GLY A 189 18.48 5.66 -8.58
C GLY A 189 19.00 5.55 -7.14
N GLY A 190 19.05 4.34 -6.59
CA GLY A 190 19.57 4.08 -5.25
C GLY A 190 18.68 4.53 -4.10
N MET A 191 19.11 4.17 -2.89
CA MET A 191 18.34 4.35 -1.65
C MET A 191 18.05 5.81 -1.31
N GLU A 192 19.03 6.71 -1.46
CA GLU A 192 18.87 8.12 -1.09
C GLU A 192 17.81 8.82 -1.95
N LYS A 193 17.87 8.62 -3.28
CA LYS A 193 16.88 9.17 -4.22
C LYS A 193 15.49 8.64 -3.92
N LEU A 194 15.37 7.36 -3.54
CA LEU A 194 14.08 6.75 -3.21
C LEU A 194 13.50 7.30 -1.90
N VAL A 195 14.33 7.48 -0.88
CA VAL A 195 13.92 8.13 0.38
C VAL A 195 13.37 9.53 0.12
N ASP A 196 14.05 10.29 -0.73
CA ASP A 196 13.62 11.64 -1.09
C ASP A 196 12.32 11.63 -1.90
N ALA A 197 12.19 10.71 -2.85
CA ALA A 197 10.96 10.52 -3.61
C ALA A 197 9.76 10.13 -2.72
N LEU A 198 9.98 9.38 -1.64
CA LEU A 198 8.92 8.92 -0.73
C LEU A 198 8.59 9.91 0.39
N ARG A 199 9.42 10.94 0.61
CA ARG A 199 9.28 11.91 1.70
C ARG A 199 7.87 12.51 1.86
N PRO A 200 7.12 12.85 0.78
CA PRO A 200 5.76 13.39 0.90
C PRO A 200 4.73 12.45 1.55
N GLY A 201 4.98 11.13 1.56
CA GLY A 201 4.08 10.13 2.13
C GLY A 201 4.36 9.74 3.59
N GLY A 202 5.45 10.26 4.16
CA GLY A 202 5.92 9.93 5.51
C GLY A 202 6.48 8.51 5.65
N MET A 203 7.21 8.28 6.74
CA MET A 203 7.89 7.00 7.04
C MET A 203 8.84 6.55 5.91
N GLN A 204 9.38 7.51 5.17
CA GLN A 204 10.10 7.31 3.91
C GLN A 204 11.31 6.39 4.04
N ASN A 205 12.07 6.46 5.14
CA ASN A 205 13.25 5.62 5.35
C ASN A 205 12.86 4.14 5.44
N LYS A 206 11.81 3.83 6.22
CA LYS A 206 11.33 2.45 6.37
C LYS A 206 10.72 1.94 5.07
N LYS A 207 9.92 2.76 4.40
CA LYS A 207 9.29 2.40 3.12
C LYS A 207 10.31 2.19 2.01
N ALA A 208 11.31 3.07 1.87
CA ALA A 208 12.38 2.91 0.90
C ALA A 208 13.16 1.62 1.15
N LYS A 209 13.44 1.31 2.42
CA LYS A 209 14.13 0.07 2.79
C LYS A 209 13.31 -1.16 2.41
N THR A 210 12.03 -1.20 2.81
CA THR A 210 11.12 -2.31 2.48
C THR A 210 10.96 -2.48 0.98
N LEU A 211 10.77 -1.39 0.23
CA LEU A 211 10.62 -1.44 -1.22
C LEU A 211 11.89 -1.92 -1.91
N MET A 212 13.07 -1.41 -1.51
CA MET A 212 14.34 -1.85 -2.10
C MET A 212 14.63 -3.32 -1.80
N GLN A 213 14.31 -3.78 -0.58
CA GLN A 213 14.43 -5.20 -0.21
C GLN A 213 13.50 -6.09 -1.05
N LEU A 214 12.22 -5.71 -1.21
CA LEU A 214 11.28 -6.41 -2.07
C LEU A 214 11.80 -6.52 -3.51
N LEU A 215 12.28 -5.42 -4.09
CA LEU A 215 12.82 -5.40 -5.45
C LEU A 215 14.06 -6.29 -5.60
N ASP A 216 14.96 -6.26 -4.62
CA ASP A 216 16.18 -7.08 -4.62
C ASP A 216 15.87 -8.57 -4.46
N ASP A 217 15.00 -8.92 -3.51
CA ASP A 217 14.60 -10.32 -3.26
C ASP A 217 13.91 -10.93 -4.49
N VAL A 218 12.97 -10.20 -5.11
CA VAL A 218 12.27 -10.67 -6.33
C VAL A 218 13.26 -10.81 -7.48
N LYS A 219 14.13 -9.82 -7.72
CA LYS A 219 15.13 -9.86 -8.80
C LYS A 219 16.12 -11.01 -8.60
N THR A 220 16.54 -11.27 -7.37
CA THR A 220 17.48 -12.33 -7.02
C THR A 220 16.89 -13.71 -7.24
N ARG A 221 15.62 -13.93 -6.85
CA ARG A 221 14.97 -15.23 -6.99
C ARG A 221 14.49 -15.55 -8.40
N HIS A 222 13.97 -14.54 -9.10
CA HIS A 222 13.25 -14.72 -10.37
C HIS A 222 14.00 -14.16 -11.58
N GLY A 223 15.12 -13.46 -11.38
CA GLY A 223 15.89 -12.81 -12.45
C GLY A 223 15.22 -11.58 -13.07
N LYS A 224 13.97 -11.28 -12.71
CA LYS A 224 13.15 -10.17 -13.20
C LYS A 224 12.18 -9.71 -12.11
N TRP A 225 11.72 -8.45 -12.18
CA TRP A 225 10.68 -7.93 -11.28
C TRP A 225 9.28 -8.33 -11.78
N ASP A 226 9.00 -9.63 -11.72
CA ASP A 226 7.78 -10.21 -12.24
C ASP A 226 7.37 -11.39 -11.36
N LEU A 227 6.11 -11.40 -10.92
CA LEU A 227 5.52 -12.44 -10.08
C LEU A 227 4.20 -12.96 -10.68
N GLN A 228 4.03 -12.85 -12.01
CA GLN A 228 2.77 -13.19 -12.66
C GLN A 228 2.43 -14.67 -12.61
N HIS A 229 3.41 -15.55 -12.31
CA HIS A 229 3.13 -16.98 -12.10
C HIS A 229 2.17 -17.21 -10.94
N LEU A 230 2.10 -16.28 -9.97
CA LEU A 230 1.20 -16.36 -8.83
C LEU A 230 -0.28 -16.28 -9.19
N PHE A 231 -0.65 -15.80 -10.39
CA PHE A 231 -2.05 -15.90 -10.87
C PHE A 231 -2.50 -17.33 -11.13
N ASN A 232 -1.57 -18.26 -11.32
CA ASN A 232 -1.85 -19.68 -11.54
C ASN A 232 -1.50 -20.55 -10.32
N ALA A 233 -1.05 -19.93 -9.22
CA ALA A 233 -0.72 -20.63 -7.98
C ALA A 233 -1.99 -20.89 -7.16
N THR A 234 -1.94 -21.91 -6.30
CA THR A 234 -2.94 -22.09 -5.26
C THR A 234 -2.85 -20.98 -4.21
N ASP A 235 -3.93 -20.76 -3.43
CA ASP A 235 -3.93 -19.75 -2.35
C ASP A 235 -2.80 -19.98 -1.34
N GLU A 236 -2.48 -21.25 -1.05
CA GLU A 236 -1.40 -21.61 -0.13
C GLU A 236 -0.02 -21.24 -0.69
N GLU A 237 0.29 -21.64 -1.93
CA GLU A 237 1.54 -21.29 -2.61
C GLU A 237 1.70 -19.78 -2.77
N LEU A 238 0.60 -19.08 -3.09
CA LEU A 238 0.58 -17.62 -3.21
C LEU A 238 0.95 -16.97 -1.86
N VAL A 239 0.30 -17.38 -0.78
CA VAL A 239 0.58 -16.79 0.53
C VAL A 239 1.99 -17.14 0.99
N GLU A 240 2.45 -18.39 0.81
CA GLU A 240 3.80 -18.83 1.14
C GLU A 240 4.86 -17.96 0.46
N GLU A 241 4.71 -17.74 -0.86
CA GLU A 241 5.64 -16.91 -1.61
C GLU A 241 5.56 -15.44 -1.19
N VAL A 242 4.35 -14.86 -1.07
CA VAL A 242 4.19 -13.44 -0.73
C VAL A 242 4.74 -13.12 0.66
N VAL A 243 4.55 -13.97 1.67
CA VAL A 243 5.05 -13.72 3.04
C VAL A 243 6.55 -13.94 3.20
N SER A 244 7.20 -14.52 2.19
CA SER A 244 8.65 -14.71 2.12
C SER A 244 9.43 -13.46 1.70
N TYR A 245 8.73 -12.39 1.30
CA TYR A 245 9.29 -11.04 1.08
C TYR A 245 9.08 -10.15 2.33
#